data_AF-A0A564WT48-F1
#
_entry.id   AF-A0A564WT48-F1
#
_cell.length_a   1.000
_cell.length_b   1.000
_cell.length_c   1.000
_cell.angle_alpha   90.00
_cell.angle_beta   90.00
_cell.angle_gamma   90.00
#
_symmetry.space_group_name_H-M   'P 1'
#
loop_
_entity.id
_entity.type
_entity.pdbx_description
1 polymer ?
#
loop_
_entity_poly.entity_id
_entity_poly.type
_entity_poly.pdbx_seq_one_letter_code
_entity_poly.pdbx_strand_id
1 'polypeptide(L)'
;MIDYGKQRSTVKPDELELTETKVFVSSNITEVNEPETDEYSGFTGYEFDLIEYSKDEYIKIQAEKNATLEDEITQAQVAMCEIYEMIG
;
A
#
# COMPACT_ATOMS: atom_id res chain seq x y z
N MET A 1 13.93 7.22 -0.64
CA MET A 1 12.57 7.15 -1.20
C MET A 1 12.44 8.09 -2.41
N ILE A 2 11.79 7.64 -3.48
CA ILE A 2 11.39 8.46 -4.64
C ILE A 2 9.88 8.26 -4.84
N ASP A 3 9.13 9.35 -4.89
CA ASP A 3 7.70 9.33 -5.19
C ASP A 3 7.50 9.67 -6.67
N TYR A 4 6.97 8.72 -7.44
CA TYR A 4 6.64 8.90 -8.85
C TYR A 4 5.22 9.45 -9.06
N GLY A 5 4.45 9.61 -7.98
CA GLY A 5 3.06 10.03 -8.01
C GLY A 5 2.17 9.05 -8.76
N LYS A 6 1.16 9.59 -9.43
CA LYS A 6 0.18 8.82 -10.20
C LYS A 6 0.77 8.26 -11.49
N GLN A 7 0.59 6.97 -11.69
CA GLN A 7 0.99 6.21 -12.86
C GLN A 7 -0.22 5.49 -13.47
N ARG A 8 -0.12 5.20 -14.77
CA ARG A 8 -1.15 4.49 -15.53
C ARG A 8 -0.55 3.29 -16.26
N SER A 9 -1.26 2.16 -16.24
CA SER A 9 -0.84 0.93 -16.92
C SER A 9 -2.03 0.18 -17.50
N THR A 10 -1.86 -0.46 -18.66
CA THR A 10 -2.88 -1.37 -19.24
C THR A 10 -2.90 -2.74 -18.56
N VAL A 11 -1.89 -3.02 -17.74
CA VAL A 11 -1.77 -4.25 -16.93
C VAL A 11 -1.82 -3.87 -15.45
N LYS A 12 -2.57 -4.64 -14.66
CA LYS A 12 -2.64 -4.42 -13.21
C LYS A 12 -1.24 -4.54 -12.60
N PRO A 13 -0.73 -3.50 -11.91
CA PRO A 13 0.56 -3.58 -11.26
C PRO A 13 0.50 -4.47 -10.01
N ASP A 14 1.65 -5.03 -9.64
CA ASP A 14 1.81 -5.64 -8.33
C ASP A 14 1.86 -4.56 -7.25
N GLU A 15 1.25 -4.84 -6.10
CA GLU A 15 1.27 -3.93 -4.94
C GLU A 15 2.70 -3.74 -4.40
N LEU A 16 3.55 -4.76 -4.57
CA LEU A 16 4.93 -4.76 -4.13
C LEU A 16 5.80 -5.49 -5.16
N GLU A 17 6.73 -4.76 -5.78
CA GLU A 17 7.74 -5.32 -6.67
C GLU A 17 9.14 -5.19 -6.04
N LEU A 18 9.88 -6.31 -6.01
CA LEU A 18 11.22 -6.37 -5.43
C LEU A 18 12.25 -6.59 -6.54
N THR A 19 13.18 -5.64 -6.67
CA THR A 19 14.35 -5.80 -7.53
C THR A 19 15.58 -6.18 -6.70
N GLU A 20 16.76 -6.26 -7.32
CA GLU A 20 18.00 -6.57 -6.59
C GLU A 20 18.31 -5.56 -5.49
N THR A 21 18.04 -4.27 -5.70
CA THR A 21 18.43 -3.19 -4.77
C THR A 21 17.27 -2.31 -4.31
N LYS A 22 16.11 -2.36 -4.99
CA LYS A 22 14.97 -1.47 -4.76
C LYS A 22 13.68 -2.23 -4.49
N VAL A 23 12.76 -1.53 -3.86
CA VAL A 23 11.39 -1.95 -3.58
C VAL A 23 10.44 -0.92 -4.16
N PHE A 24 9.54 -1.34 -5.03
CA PHE A 24 8.49 -0.50 -5.59
C PHE A 24 7.16 -0.87 -4.93
N VAL A 25 6.44 0.14 -4.46
CA VAL A 25 5.15 -0.01 -3.82
C VAL A 25 4.11 0.70 -4.67
N SER A 26 3.17 -0.06 -5.21
CA SER A 26 2.01 0.46 -5.93
C SER A 26 0.83 0.49 -4.97
N SER A 27 0.25 1.68 -4.76
CA SER A 27 -0.89 1.87 -3.85
C SER A 27 -2.06 2.54 -4.57
N ASN A 28 -3.25 2.47 -3.97
CA ASN A 28 -4.48 3.05 -4.53
C ASN A 28 -4.76 2.59 -5.98
N ILE A 29 -4.51 1.31 -6.27
CA ILE A 29 -4.71 0.74 -7.61
C ILE A 29 -6.21 0.72 -7.92
N THR A 30 -6.61 1.49 -8.93
CA THR A 30 -8.00 1.63 -9.37
C THR A 30 -8.13 1.34 -10.86
N GLU A 31 -9.23 0.70 -11.26
CA GLU A 31 -9.55 0.48 -12.66
C GLU A 31 -10.09 1.78 -13.29
N VAL A 32 -9.55 2.13 -14.46
CA VAL A 32 -9.96 3.31 -15.22
C VAL A 32 -10.44 2.85 -16.59
N ASN A 33 -11.65 3.26 -16.94
CA ASN A 33 -12.23 3.08 -18.27
C ASN A 33 -12.69 4.45 -18.78
N GLU A 34 -11.84 5.07 -19.59
CA GLU A 34 -12.10 6.29 -20.33
C GLU A 34 -12.47 5.88 -21.76
N PRO A 35 -13.73 6.06 -22.20
CA PRO A 35 -14.13 5.69 -23.56
C PRO A 35 -13.41 6.55 -24.60
N GLU A 36 -13.14 5.96 -25.76
CA GLU A 36 -12.65 6.70 -26.92
C GLU A 36 -13.76 7.63 -27.44
N THR A 37 -13.40 8.87 -27.74
CA THR A 37 -14.24 9.89 -28.37
C THR A 37 -13.53 10.44 -29.60
N ASP A 38 -14.24 11.17 -30.46
CA ASP A 38 -13.66 11.77 -31.68
C ASP A 38 -12.45 12.70 -31.39
N GLU A 39 -12.30 13.18 -30.14
CA GLU A 39 -11.22 14.08 -29.70
C GLU A 39 -10.19 13.41 -28.76
N TYR A 40 -10.49 12.22 -28.22
CA TYR A 40 -9.66 11.56 -27.20
C TYR A 40 -9.61 10.05 -27.41
N SER A 41 -8.40 9.50 -27.50
CA SER A 41 -8.17 8.08 -27.78
C SER A 41 -8.66 7.11 -26.69
N GLY A 42 -9.21 7.61 -25.58
CA GLY A 42 -9.63 6.79 -24.45
C GLY A 42 -8.46 6.13 -23.73
N PHE A 43 -8.75 5.51 -22.60
CA PHE A 43 -7.79 4.72 -21.83
C PHE A 43 -8.54 3.66 -21.04
N THR A 44 -8.17 2.39 -21.25
CA THR A 44 -8.66 1.29 -20.41
C THR A 44 -7.47 0.63 -19.73
N GLY A 45 -7.46 0.64 -18.40
CA GLY A 45 -6.36 0.10 -17.62
C GLY A 45 -6.52 0.41 -16.13
N TYR A 46 -5.39 0.69 -15.49
CA TYR A 46 -5.27 0.94 -14.06
C TYR A 46 -4.55 2.26 -13.81
N GLU A 47 -5.00 2.99 -12.80
CA GLU A 47 -4.32 4.16 -12.24
C GLU A 47 -3.94 3.88 -10.79
N PHE A 48 -2.70 4.21 -10.40
CA PHE A 48 -2.14 3.89 -9.09
C PHE A 48 -1.04 4.87 -8.71
N ASP A 49 -0.75 5.00 -7.41
CA ASP A 49 0.38 5.77 -6.91
C ASP A 49 1.60 4.86 -6.77
N LEU A 50 2.77 5.30 -7.26
CA LEU A 50 4.00 4.51 -7.26
C LEU A 50 5.11 5.18 -6.43
N ILE A 51 5.63 4.45 -5.45
CA ILE A 51 6.76 4.91 -4.62
C ILE A 51 7.87 3.87 -4.65
N GLU A 52 9.11 4.34 -4.82
CA GLU A 52 10.31 3.54 -4.71
C GLU A 52 11.04 3.78 -3.38
N TYR A 53 11.48 2.69 -2.78
CA TYR A 53 12.35 2.66 -1.62
C TYR A 53 13.63 1.88 -1.94
N SER A 54 14.72 2.23 -1.26
CA SER A 54 15.79 1.25 -1.09
C SER A 54 15.31 0.10 -0.19
N LYS A 55 15.92 -1.07 -0.30
CA LYS A 55 15.59 -2.20 0.57
C LYS A 55 15.75 -1.87 2.06
N ASP A 56 16.82 -1.18 2.43
CA ASP A 56 17.08 -0.83 3.82
C ASP A 56 16.02 0.13 4.38
N GLU A 57 15.60 1.13 3.60
CA GLU A 57 14.50 2.03 3.97
C GLU A 57 13.20 1.25 4.14
N TYR A 58 12.88 0.36 3.19
CA TYR A 58 11.66 -0.43 3.26
C TYR A 58 11.64 -1.36 4.46
N ILE A 59 12.74 -2.08 4.71
CA ILE A 59 12.88 -2.97 5.88
C ILE A 59 12.71 -2.18 7.18
N LYS A 60 13.31 -1.00 7.28
CA LYS A 60 13.17 -0.14 8.46
C LYS A 60 11.71 0.27 8.68
N ILE A 61 11.03 0.72 7.64
CA ILE A 61 9.61 1.10 7.71
C ILE A 61 8.75 -0.09 8.15
N GLN A 62 9.00 -1.29 7.61
CA GLN A 62 8.25 -2.49 8.00
C GLN A 62 8.54 -2.90 9.45
N ALA A 63 9.79 -2.78 9.91
CA ALA A 63 10.14 -3.06 11.30
C ALA A 63 9.44 -2.09 12.27
N GLU A 64 9.41 -0.80 11.94
CA GLU A 64 8.70 0.21 12.74
C GLU A 64 7.19 -0.07 12.78
N LYS A 65 6.56 -0.37 11.63
CA LYS A 65 5.14 -0.74 11.56
C LYS A 65 4.82 -1.99 12.38
N ASN A 66 5.66 -3.01 12.30
CA ASN A 66 5.46 -4.24 13.08
C ASN A 66 5.56 -3.99 14.58
N ALA A 67 6.54 -3.20 15.02
CA ALA A 67 6.66 -2.84 16.45
C ALA A 67 5.42 -2.08 16.95
N THR A 68 4.88 -1.15 16.16
CA THR A 68 3.64 -0.46 16.49
C THR A 68 2.44 -1.41 16.53
N LEU A 69 2.30 -2.30 15.54
CA LEU A 69 1.20 -3.28 15.49
C LEU A 69 1.25 -4.24 16.69
N GLU A 70 2.43 -4.67 17.11
CA GLU A 70 2.62 -5.52 18.30
C GLU A 70 2.13 -4.84 19.58
N ASP A 71 2.40 -3.54 19.73
CA ASP A 71 1.92 -2.73 20.85
C ASP A 71 0.39 -2.57 20.81
N GLU A 72 -0.17 -2.21 19.65
CA GLU A 72 -1.61 -2.06 19.45
C GLU A 72 -2.38 -3.37 19.74
N ILE A 73 -1.83 -4.52 19.32
CA ILE A 73 -2.41 -5.83 19.63
C ILE A 73 -2.39 -6.10 21.13
N THR A 74 -1.28 -5.78 21.80
CA THR A 74 -1.17 -5.96 23.26
C THR A 74 -2.19 -5.09 23.99
N GLN A 75 -2.32 -3.82 23.62
CA GLN A 75 -3.30 -2.91 24.20
C GLN A 75 -4.74 -3.40 23.98
N ALA A 76 -5.05 -3.87 22.77
CA ALA A 76 -6.36 -4.43 22.46
C ALA A 76 -6.67 -5.66 23.32
N GLN A 77 -5.69 -6.55 23.53
CA GLN A 77 -5.85 -7.73 24.39
C GLN A 77 -6.09 -7.35 25.86
N VAL A 78 -5.37 -6.36 26.38
CA VAL A 78 -5.57 -5.85 27.74
C VAL A 78 -6.98 -5.26 27.88
N ALA A 79 -7.40 -4.41 26.96
CA ALA A 79 -8.74 -3.82 26.96
C ALA A 79 -9.85 -4.89 26.88
N MET A 80 -9.66 -5.93 26.06
CA MET A 80 -10.59 -7.07 26.01
C MET A 80 -10.66 -7.79 27.37
N CYS A 81 -9.52 -8.02 28.02
CA CYS A 81 -9.47 -8.65 29.36
C CYS A 81 -10.24 -7.83 30.39
N GLU A 82 -10.01 -6.52 30.43
CA GLU A 82 -10.70 -5.59 31.33
C GLU A 82 -12.22 -5.62 31.12
N ILE A 83 -12.68 -5.64 29.86
CA ILE A 83 -14.11 -5.75 29.55
C ILE A 83 -14.70 -7.07 30.06
N TYR A 84 -13.99 -8.20 29.87
CA TYR A 84 -14.46 -9.49 30.36
C TYR A 84 -14.55 -9.53 31.89
N GLU A 85 -13.57 -8.94 32.59
CA GLU A 85 -13.58 -8.83 34.06
C GLU A 85 -14.72 -7.95 34.57
N MET A 86 -15.14 -6.93 33.82
CA MET A 86 -16.27 -6.07 34.19
C MET A 86 -17.65 -6.72 34.01
N ILE A 87 -17.76 -7.75 33.18
CA ILE A 87 -19.02 -8.44 32.87
C ILE A 87 -19.29 -9.63 33.81
N GLY A 88 -18.25 -10.20 34.42
CA GLY A 88 -18.32 -11.33 35.36
C GLY A 88 -18.54 -10.91 36.80
#